data_AF-A0A7K6MGK1-F1
#
_entry.id   AF-A0A7K6MGK1-F1
#
_cell.length_a   1.000
_cell.length_b   1.000
_cell.length_c   1.000
_cell.angle_alpha   90.00
_cell.angle_beta   90.00
_cell.angle_gamma   90.00
#
_symmetry.space_group_name_H-M   'P 1'
#
loop_
_entity.id
_entity.type
_entity.pdbx_description
1 polymer ?
#
loop_
_entity_poly.entity_id
_entity_poly.type
_entity_poly.pdbx_seq_one_letter_code
_entity_poly.pdbx_strand_id
1 'polypeptide(L)'
;EAAGGAELLDVCWRRSFLRGGAEPLPWSAYLSGRHPGFGPLGAALRANLAAQWWDSALPLREQVFPVDAPLHGPAGAPRDARGLRLLHPETLREALQGCGQNPGGPALEAALGAAGVLRESLLPGVLAQYVSCLELVNRRLPCGFAQIGVCFHSVPENEQHNKNLTRTGERTTSLLAWFSSPRTAGPWLDYWLRQRLQWWRKFAVGPSNFSSSDFQDEEGRRGFKLHYHFPWGTETIETLKNLGDTELLQLYPGEKLKLLGRDGRKNVIPHVLSVTGNLDRGVLAYLFDSLQLVENPLTAKKKSQRKVLKLHPCLAPLKVALDVGKGPTTELRQVC
;
A
#
# COMPACT_ATOMS: atom_id res chain seq x y z
N GLU A 1 -2.22 -7.75 -25.40
CA GLU A 1 -2.28 -6.56 -24.51
C GLU A 1 -3.32 -5.60 -25.07
N ALA A 2 -4.24 -5.09 -24.25
CA ALA A 2 -5.26 -4.15 -24.70
C ALA A 2 -4.59 -2.85 -25.20
N ALA A 3 -5.03 -2.32 -26.35
CA ALA A 3 -4.41 -1.16 -27.02
C ALA A 3 -4.20 0.06 -26.09
N GLY A 4 -5.11 0.30 -25.14
CA GLY A 4 -4.98 1.41 -24.18
C GLY A 4 -3.85 1.26 -23.16
N GLY A 5 -3.42 0.03 -22.84
CA GLY A 5 -2.38 -0.21 -21.84
C GLY A 5 -0.98 0.18 -22.31
N ALA A 6 -0.64 -0.13 -23.56
CA ALA A 6 0.65 0.23 -24.14
C ALA A 6 0.76 1.75 -24.36
N GLU A 7 -0.33 2.39 -24.77
CA GLU A 7 -0.38 3.83 -24.97
C GLU A 7 -0.22 4.62 -23.68
N LEU A 8 -0.86 4.17 -22.58
CA LEU A 8 -0.70 4.80 -21.28
C LEU A 8 0.75 4.70 -20.79
N LEU A 9 1.35 3.53 -20.98
CA LEU A 9 2.71 3.27 -20.54
C LEU A 9 3.70 4.24 -21.20
N ASP A 10 3.58 4.44 -22.51
CA ASP A 10 4.39 5.42 -23.26
C ASP A 10 4.20 6.85 -22.74
N VAL A 11 2.96 7.28 -22.50
CA VAL A 11 2.69 8.63 -21.94
C VAL A 11 3.30 8.77 -20.55
N CYS A 12 3.08 7.80 -19.67
CA CYS A 12 3.55 7.81 -18.30
C CYS A 12 5.08 7.78 -18.21
N TRP A 13 5.75 7.05 -19.10
CA TRP A 13 7.20 7.02 -19.18
C TRP A 13 7.77 8.35 -19.71
N ARG A 14 7.29 8.83 -20.85
CA ARG A 14 7.75 10.10 -21.46
C ARG A 14 7.51 11.33 -20.60
N ARG A 15 6.43 11.33 -19.82
CA ARG A 15 6.07 12.43 -18.90
C ARG A 15 6.61 12.22 -17.48
N SER A 16 7.46 11.22 -17.27
CA SER A 16 8.11 10.97 -15.97
C SER A 16 7.13 10.75 -14.81
N PHE A 17 6.00 10.10 -15.09
CA PHE A 17 5.18 9.47 -14.05
C PHE A 17 5.81 8.17 -13.56
N LEU A 18 6.28 7.35 -14.50
CA LEU A 18 6.93 6.07 -14.22
C LEU A 18 8.41 6.18 -14.56
N ARG A 19 9.26 5.65 -13.68
CA ARG A 19 10.69 5.54 -13.97
C ARG A 19 10.93 4.20 -14.67
N GLY A 20 11.55 4.25 -15.85
CA GLY A 20 12.03 3.09 -16.59
C GLY A 20 13.56 3.09 -16.71
N GLY A 21 14.10 2.01 -17.27
CA GLY A 21 15.49 1.97 -17.74
C GLY A 21 15.62 2.66 -19.10
N ALA A 22 16.41 2.08 -19.99
CA ALA A 22 16.46 2.51 -21.39
C ALA A 22 15.10 2.39 -22.10
N GLU A 23 14.26 1.45 -21.66
CA GLU A 23 12.91 1.18 -22.16
C GLU A 23 11.88 1.15 -21.03
N PRO A 24 10.59 1.38 -21.32
CA PRO A 24 9.53 1.24 -20.34
C PRO A 24 9.37 -0.22 -19.91
N LEU A 25 9.28 -0.45 -18.60
CA LEU A 25 9.00 -1.78 -18.04
C LEU A 25 7.54 -2.20 -18.28
N PRO A 26 7.24 -3.51 -18.33
CA PRO A 26 5.86 -3.99 -18.45
C PRO A 26 5.04 -3.68 -17.19
N TRP A 27 3.71 -3.59 -17.32
CA TRP A 27 2.80 -3.33 -16.20
C TRP A 27 2.93 -4.34 -15.06
N SER A 28 3.26 -5.60 -15.38
CA SER A 28 3.52 -6.64 -14.38
C SER A 28 4.68 -6.28 -13.43
N ALA A 29 5.71 -5.56 -13.90
CA ALA A 29 6.80 -5.09 -13.06
C ALA A 29 6.34 -4.01 -12.06
N TYR A 30 5.48 -3.09 -12.50
CA TYR A 30 4.90 -2.06 -11.62
C TYR A 30 3.90 -2.65 -10.62
N LEU A 31 3.07 -3.61 -11.04
CA LEU A 31 2.12 -4.31 -10.15
C LEU A 31 2.79 -5.19 -9.10
N SER A 32 3.98 -5.71 -9.41
CA SER A 32 4.79 -6.53 -8.52
C SER A 32 5.82 -5.74 -7.71
N GLY A 33 5.86 -4.41 -7.83
CA GLY A 33 6.81 -3.59 -7.07
C GLY A 33 8.28 -3.78 -7.48
N ARG A 34 8.55 -4.37 -8.65
CA ARG A 34 9.90 -4.62 -9.20
C ARG A 34 10.40 -3.48 -10.09
N HIS A 35 9.79 -2.31 -9.98
CA HIS A 35 10.14 -1.14 -10.79
C HIS A 35 11.11 -0.23 -10.03
N PRO A 36 11.93 0.59 -10.73
CA PRO A 36 12.92 1.47 -10.11
C PRO A 36 12.30 2.71 -9.42
N GLY A 37 11.01 2.63 -9.06
CA GLY A 37 10.22 3.72 -8.48
C GLY A 37 9.36 4.49 -9.49
N PHE A 38 8.69 5.51 -8.98
CA PHE A 38 7.95 6.49 -9.79
C PHE A 38 8.89 7.63 -10.20
N GLY A 39 8.60 8.27 -11.33
CA GLY A 39 9.23 9.54 -11.67
C GLY A 39 8.65 10.69 -10.84
N PRO A 40 9.12 11.94 -11.02
CA PRO A 40 8.70 13.08 -10.19
C PRO A 40 7.18 13.30 -10.17
N LEU A 41 6.50 13.19 -11.32
CA LEU A 41 5.06 13.37 -11.39
C LEU A 41 4.29 12.22 -10.74
N GLY A 42 4.79 10.99 -10.85
CA GLY A 42 4.17 9.82 -10.20
C GLY A 42 4.39 9.84 -8.70
N ALA A 43 5.57 10.27 -8.23
CA ALA A 43 5.86 10.47 -6.83
C ALA A 43 4.96 11.55 -6.21
N ALA A 44 4.78 12.68 -6.89
CA ALA A 44 3.86 13.74 -6.47
C ALA A 44 2.39 13.28 -6.46
N LEU A 45 1.96 12.52 -7.47
CA LEU A 45 0.62 11.92 -7.51
C LEU A 45 0.40 10.95 -6.32
N ARG A 46 1.39 10.09 -6.04
CA ARG A 46 1.37 9.19 -4.89
C ARG A 46 1.30 9.94 -3.56
N ALA A 47 2.09 11.01 -3.42
CA ALA A 47 2.09 11.85 -2.23
C ALA A 47 0.72 12.52 -2.01
N ASN A 48 0.12 13.07 -3.08
CA ASN A 48 -1.23 13.64 -3.03
C ASN A 48 -2.27 12.59 -2.63
N LEU A 49 -2.17 11.37 -3.19
CA LEU A 49 -3.06 10.27 -2.84
C LEU A 49 -2.91 9.86 -1.37
N ALA A 50 -1.68 9.74 -0.88
CA ALA A 50 -1.38 9.43 0.52
C ALA A 50 -1.93 10.51 1.47
N ALA A 51 -1.78 11.79 1.11
CA ALA A 51 -2.35 12.91 1.87
C ALA A 51 -3.89 12.85 1.93
N GLN A 52 -4.53 12.64 0.77
CA GLN A 52 -6.00 12.47 0.73
C GLN A 52 -6.49 11.23 1.48
N TRP A 53 -5.66 10.19 1.55
CA TRP A 53 -5.95 9.01 2.38
C TRP A 53 -5.89 9.40 3.85
N TRP A 54 -4.83 10.09 4.28
CA TRP A 54 -4.64 10.53 5.65
C TRP A 54 -5.77 11.42 6.15
N ASP A 55 -6.17 12.41 5.34
CA ASP A 55 -7.27 13.33 5.64
C ASP A 55 -8.62 12.59 5.80
N SER A 56 -8.80 11.47 5.10
CA SER A 56 -10.02 10.64 5.20
C SER A 56 -9.97 9.58 6.31
N ALA A 57 -8.78 9.09 6.62
CA ALA A 57 -8.54 8.08 7.64
C ALA A 57 -8.52 8.66 9.05
N LEU A 58 -8.26 9.97 9.20
CA LEU A 58 -8.30 10.70 10.48
C LEU A 58 -9.58 11.56 10.60
N PRO A 59 -10.80 10.99 10.59
CA PRO A 59 -11.98 11.80 10.79
C PRO A 59 -11.90 12.51 12.15
N LEU A 60 -12.14 13.82 12.16
CA LEU A 60 -12.20 14.70 13.35
C LEU A 60 -13.14 14.23 14.49
N ARG A 61 -13.90 13.15 14.28
CA ARG A 61 -14.94 12.64 15.19
C ARG A 61 -14.60 11.31 15.86
N GLU A 62 -13.56 10.59 15.41
CA GLU A 62 -13.23 9.27 15.93
C GLU A 62 -11.77 9.21 16.39
N GLN A 63 -11.51 8.39 17.41
CA GLN A 63 -10.22 8.24 18.09
C GLN A 63 -9.21 7.49 17.21
N VAL A 64 -8.91 8.01 16.02
CA VAL A 64 -7.87 7.48 15.14
C VAL A 64 -6.56 8.21 15.39
N PHE A 65 -5.51 7.47 15.73
CA PHE A 65 -4.20 8.03 16.01
C PHE A 65 -3.17 7.62 14.96
N PRO A 66 -2.26 8.52 14.59
CA PRO A 66 -1.13 8.17 13.79
C PRO A 66 -0.15 7.33 14.61
N VAL A 67 0.35 6.25 14.02
CA VAL A 67 1.38 5.41 14.63
C VAL A 67 2.51 5.22 13.64
N ASP A 68 3.72 5.05 14.17
CA ASP A 68 4.90 4.75 13.36
C ASP A 68 5.61 3.52 13.88
N ALA A 69 6.03 2.65 12.97
CA ALA A 69 6.61 1.36 13.28
C ALA A 69 7.85 1.13 12.41
N PRO A 70 8.89 0.47 12.95
CA PRO A 70 10.13 0.25 12.23
C PRO A 70 9.93 -0.59 10.96
N LEU A 71 10.89 -0.49 10.03
CA LEU A 71 10.91 -1.29 8.79
C LEU A 71 11.26 -2.76 9.05
N HIS A 72 11.97 -3.05 10.14
CA HIS A 72 12.35 -4.39 10.56
C HIS A 72 11.53 -4.82 11.77
N GLY A 73 11.09 -6.07 11.77
CA GLY A 73 10.47 -6.72 12.92
C GLY A 73 11.49 -6.99 14.05
N PRO A 74 11.01 -7.49 15.20
CA PRO A 74 11.88 -7.88 16.31
C PRO A 74 12.87 -8.98 15.89
N ALA A 75 14.06 -8.96 16.47
CA ALA A 75 15.06 -10.02 16.30
C ALA A 75 14.52 -11.35 16.87
N GLY A 76 14.83 -12.48 16.22
CA GLY A 76 14.35 -13.80 16.64
C GLY A 76 13.03 -14.25 16.01
N ALA A 77 12.65 -13.70 14.84
CA ALA A 77 11.50 -14.18 14.09
C ALA A 77 11.61 -15.70 13.80
N PRO A 78 10.49 -16.44 13.80
CA PRO A 78 10.48 -17.89 13.61
C PRO A 78 11.30 -18.33 12.40
N ARG A 79 11.94 -19.50 12.50
CA ARG A 79 12.78 -20.07 11.43
C ARG A 79 12.08 -20.12 10.08
N ASP A 80 10.77 -20.33 10.08
CA ASP A 80 9.94 -20.48 8.87
C ASP A 80 9.42 -19.14 8.30
N ALA A 81 9.77 -18.00 8.90
CA ALA A 81 9.40 -16.70 8.36
C ALA A 81 10.05 -16.52 6.97
N ARG A 82 9.22 -16.56 5.92
CA ARG A 82 9.62 -16.37 4.50
C ARG A 82 10.05 -14.95 4.15
N GLY A 83 10.05 -14.05 5.12
CA GLY A 83 10.42 -12.66 4.97
C GLY A 83 11.93 -12.47 4.78
N LEU A 84 12.29 -11.37 4.13
CA LEU A 84 13.67 -11.00 3.84
C LEU A 84 14.40 -10.65 5.13
N ARG A 85 15.58 -11.24 5.34
CA ARG A 85 16.41 -11.01 6.53
C ARG A 85 17.49 -9.97 6.24
N LEU A 86 17.65 -9.01 7.14
CA LEU A 86 18.73 -8.03 7.12
C LEU A 86 19.92 -8.59 7.90
N LEU A 87 21.01 -8.84 7.19
CA LEU A 87 22.26 -9.30 7.78
C LEU A 87 23.38 -8.33 7.42
N HIS A 88 24.18 -7.95 8.42
CA HIS A 88 25.37 -7.16 8.19
C HIS A 88 26.39 -7.99 7.41
N PRO A 89 27.02 -7.46 6.34
CA PRO A 89 27.93 -8.24 5.51
C PRO A 89 29.16 -8.75 6.28
N GLU A 90 29.58 -8.07 7.34
CA GLU A 90 30.70 -8.52 8.17
C GLU A 90 30.33 -9.76 8.98
N THR A 91 29.14 -9.79 9.60
CA THR A 91 28.63 -10.97 10.32
C THR A 91 28.52 -12.18 9.39
N LEU A 92 28.10 -11.97 8.14
CA LEU A 92 28.08 -13.04 7.13
C LEU A 92 29.50 -13.52 6.80
N ARG A 93 30.45 -12.60 6.60
CA ARG A 93 31.85 -12.95 6.30
C ARG A 93 32.50 -13.72 7.45
N GLU A 94 32.29 -13.29 8.69
CA GLU A 94 32.79 -13.99 9.88
C GLU A 94 32.17 -15.38 10.02
N ALA A 95 30.85 -15.49 9.82
CA ALA A 95 30.15 -16.78 9.85
C ALA A 95 30.66 -17.73 8.74
N LEU A 96 30.96 -17.21 7.55
CA LEU A 96 31.51 -17.99 6.44
C LEU A 96 32.99 -18.34 6.64
N GLN A 97 33.80 -17.46 7.23
CA GLN A 97 35.20 -17.75 7.54
C GLN A 97 35.35 -18.82 8.63
N GLY A 98 34.42 -18.87 9.57
CA GLY A 98 34.33 -19.95 10.57
C GLY A 98 33.79 -21.28 10.01
N CYS A 99 33.15 -21.25 8.83
CA CYS A 99 32.71 -22.45 8.12
C CYS A 99 33.85 -22.94 7.21
N GLY A 100 34.61 -23.95 7.62
CA GLY A 100 35.57 -24.65 6.75
C GLY A 100 34.87 -25.41 5.61
N GLN A 101 35.10 -26.72 5.47
CA GLN A 101 34.52 -27.54 4.37
C GLN A 101 33.01 -27.84 4.49
N ASN A 102 32.32 -27.38 5.54
CA ASN A 102 30.88 -27.58 5.72
C ASN A 102 30.11 -26.26 5.51
N PRO A 103 29.52 -26.03 4.32
CA PRO A 103 28.85 -24.77 3.95
C PRO A 103 27.46 -24.56 4.59
N GLY A 104 27.25 -25.01 5.83
CA GLY A 104 25.97 -24.93 6.54
C GLY A 104 26.12 -24.96 8.06
N GLY A 105 27.18 -24.33 8.59
CA GLY A 105 27.51 -24.40 10.01
C GLY A 105 26.47 -23.73 10.92
N PRO A 106 26.43 -24.12 12.21
CA PRO A 106 25.52 -23.53 13.22
C PRO A 106 25.71 -22.02 13.40
N ALA A 107 26.88 -21.48 13.05
CA ALA A 107 27.16 -20.04 13.06
C ALA A 107 26.31 -19.28 12.02
N LEU A 108 26.12 -19.83 10.83
CA LEU A 108 25.27 -19.22 9.80
C LEU A 108 23.79 -19.25 10.24
N GLU A 109 23.34 -20.38 10.80
CA GLU A 109 21.99 -20.51 11.35
C GLU A 109 21.73 -19.56 12.51
N ALA A 110 22.71 -19.36 13.40
CA ALA A 110 22.62 -18.38 14.48
C ALA A 110 22.55 -16.95 13.95
N ALA A 111 23.38 -16.61 12.95
CA ALA A 111 23.36 -15.31 12.30
C ALA A 111 22.02 -15.04 11.60
N LEU A 112 21.46 -16.04 10.91
CA LEU A 112 20.15 -15.95 10.28
C LEU A 112 19.02 -15.84 11.31
N GLY A 113 19.12 -16.54 12.44
CA GLY A 113 18.15 -16.44 13.54
C GLY A 113 18.16 -15.07 14.23
N ALA A 114 19.33 -14.45 14.36
CA ALA A 114 19.49 -13.12 14.95
C ALA A 114 19.11 -11.98 13.98
N ALA A 115 19.15 -12.23 12.67
CA ALA A 115 18.84 -11.23 11.65
C ALA A 115 17.39 -10.72 11.76
N GLY A 116 17.22 -9.40 11.69
CA GLY A 116 15.90 -8.77 11.65
C GLY A 116 15.19 -9.06 10.33
N VAL A 117 13.88 -9.31 10.37
CA VAL A 117 13.07 -9.56 9.17
C VAL A 117 12.41 -8.27 8.70
N LEU A 118 12.56 -7.92 7.41
CA LEU A 118 11.84 -6.81 6.80
C LEU A 118 10.34 -7.05 6.83
N ARG A 119 9.58 -6.02 7.16
CA ARG A 119 8.12 -6.12 7.29
C ARG A 119 7.44 -6.41 5.95
N GLU A 120 6.58 -7.42 5.94
CA GLU A 120 5.69 -7.72 4.80
C GLU A 120 4.34 -6.97 4.88
N SER A 121 3.99 -6.54 6.09
CA SER A 121 2.77 -5.83 6.45
C SER A 121 3.04 -4.84 7.59
N LEU A 122 2.26 -3.77 7.67
CA LEU A 122 2.32 -2.78 8.75
C LEU A 122 1.66 -3.29 10.05
N LEU A 123 0.81 -4.32 9.96
CA LEU A 123 -0.06 -4.75 11.06
C LEU A 123 0.69 -5.11 12.35
N PRO A 124 1.76 -5.94 12.34
CA PRO A 124 2.43 -6.32 13.59
C PRO A 124 3.01 -5.13 14.34
N GLY A 125 3.54 -4.15 13.61
CA GLY A 125 4.10 -2.92 14.18
C GLY A 125 3.04 -2.06 14.87
N VAL A 126 1.87 -1.92 14.24
CA VAL A 126 0.72 -1.20 14.82
C VAL A 126 0.18 -1.93 16.05
N LEU A 127 0.06 -3.25 16.01
CA LEU A 127 -0.41 -4.05 17.16
C LEU A 127 0.55 -4.00 18.35
N ALA A 128 1.87 -3.90 18.11
CA ALA A 128 2.86 -3.72 19.17
C ALA A 128 2.71 -2.38 19.93
N GLN A 129 2.01 -1.39 19.37
CA GLN A 129 1.75 -0.10 20.02
C GLN A 129 0.35 0.00 20.62
N TYR A 130 -0.44 -1.08 20.54
CA TYR A 130 -1.81 -1.08 21.03
C TYR A 130 -1.92 -0.69 22.50
N VAL A 131 -1.10 -1.25 23.39
CA VAL A 131 -1.16 -0.97 24.84
C VAL A 131 -0.90 0.51 25.12
N SER A 132 0.18 1.07 24.57
CA SER A 132 0.54 2.49 24.76
C SER A 132 -0.53 3.43 24.23
N CYS A 133 -1.10 3.13 23.06
CA CYS A 133 -2.16 3.96 22.47
C CYS A 133 -3.50 3.79 23.19
N LEU A 134 -3.78 2.59 23.72
CA LEU A 134 -4.97 2.32 24.51
C LEU A 134 -4.96 3.14 25.82
N GLU A 135 -3.79 3.33 26.42
CA GLU A 135 -3.64 4.19 27.60
C GLU A 135 -3.95 5.65 27.30
N LEU A 136 -3.53 6.17 26.13
CA LEU A 136 -3.82 7.53 25.68
C LEU A 136 -5.33 7.81 25.59
N VAL A 137 -6.14 6.83 25.19
CA VAL A 137 -7.60 6.95 25.09
C VAL A 137 -8.33 6.59 26.38
N ASN A 138 -7.65 6.53 27.53
CA ASN A 138 -8.22 6.07 28.80
C ASN A 138 -8.91 4.70 28.68
N ARG A 139 -8.32 3.83 27.86
CA ARG A 139 -8.82 2.50 27.50
C ARG A 139 -10.21 2.50 26.88
N ARG A 140 -10.67 3.58 26.26
CA ARG A 140 -12.00 3.61 25.62
C ARG A 140 -11.95 2.96 24.25
N LEU A 141 -12.94 2.11 23.96
CA LEU A 141 -13.20 1.57 22.64
C LEU A 141 -14.47 2.22 22.05
N PRO A 142 -14.58 2.37 20.72
CA PRO A 142 -13.60 1.97 19.71
C PRO A 142 -12.49 3.01 19.49
N CYS A 143 -11.34 2.54 19.02
CA CYS A 143 -10.21 3.39 18.61
C CYS A 143 -9.56 2.83 17.33
N GLY A 144 -8.87 3.69 16.58
CA GLY A 144 -8.18 3.31 15.36
C GLY A 144 -6.74 3.76 15.36
N PHE A 145 -5.87 3.04 14.66
CA PHE A 145 -4.48 3.44 14.43
C PHE A 145 -4.19 3.41 12.94
N ALA A 146 -3.62 4.50 12.43
CA ALA A 146 -3.33 4.68 11.02
C ALA A 146 -1.82 4.83 10.79
N GLN A 147 -1.31 4.15 9.75
CA GLN A 147 0.06 4.27 9.31
C GLN A 147 0.14 4.14 7.79
N ILE A 148 1.03 4.93 7.17
CA ILE A 148 1.45 4.71 5.78
C ILE A 148 2.94 4.34 5.81
N GLY A 149 3.31 3.31 5.07
CA GLY A 149 4.69 2.87 5.02
C GLY A 149 4.99 1.86 3.92
N VAL A 150 6.27 1.77 3.58
CA VAL A 150 6.76 0.78 2.61
C VAL A 150 6.80 -0.61 3.26
N CYS A 151 6.31 -1.60 2.55
CA CYS A 151 6.39 -3.03 2.88
C CYS A 151 7.05 -3.78 1.74
N PHE A 152 7.70 -4.89 2.09
CA PHE A 152 8.46 -5.72 1.16
C PHE A 152 7.72 -7.03 0.93
N HIS A 153 7.83 -7.60 -0.26
CA HIS A 153 7.31 -8.95 -0.49
C HIS A 153 8.19 -9.71 -1.48
N SER A 154 8.26 -11.02 -1.30
CA SER A 154 8.94 -11.91 -2.22
C SER A 154 8.07 -12.13 -3.46
N VAL A 155 8.63 -11.86 -4.65
CA VAL A 155 7.97 -12.13 -5.92
C VAL A 155 8.59 -13.41 -6.49
N PRO A 156 7.80 -14.49 -6.65
CA PRO A 156 8.30 -15.67 -7.35
C PRO A 156 8.50 -15.32 -8.82
N GLU A 157 9.72 -15.50 -9.34
CA GLU A 157 9.98 -15.35 -10.78
C GLU A 157 9.42 -16.57 -11.53
N ASN A 158 8.48 -16.31 -12.44
CA ASN A 158 7.96 -17.31 -13.37
C ASN A 158 8.84 -17.47 -14.63
N GLU A 159 10.02 -16.82 -14.69
CA GLU A 159 10.91 -16.92 -15.83
C GLU A 159 11.90 -18.08 -15.68
N GLN A 160 11.95 -18.92 -16.71
CA GLN A 160 12.42 -20.31 -16.73
C GLN A 160 13.93 -20.51 -16.50
N HIS A 161 14.69 -19.48 -16.11
CA HIS A 161 16.16 -19.55 -16.07
C HIS A 161 16.79 -19.71 -14.68
N ASN A 162 16.08 -19.45 -13.57
CA ASN A 162 16.60 -19.71 -12.21
C ASN A 162 15.47 -19.83 -11.19
N LYS A 163 14.99 -21.05 -10.92
CA LYS A 163 13.91 -21.33 -9.95
C LYS A 163 14.23 -20.96 -8.49
N ASN A 164 15.47 -20.55 -8.21
CA ASN A 164 15.97 -20.31 -6.84
C ASN A 164 16.18 -18.83 -6.49
N LEU A 165 16.02 -17.89 -7.43
CA LEU A 165 16.19 -16.47 -7.15
C LEU A 165 14.83 -15.82 -6.88
N THR A 166 14.54 -15.51 -5.61
CA THR A 166 13.38 -14.69 -5.24
C THR A 166 13.76 -13.21 -5.31
N ARG A 167 13.03 -12.44 -6.10
CA ARG A 167 13.24 -10.99 -6.18
C ARG A 167 12.35 -10.26 -5.20
N THR A 168 12.87 -9.19 -4.61
CA THR A 168 12.12 -8.34 -3.70
C THR A 168 11.29 -7.33 -4.48
N GLY A 169 10.01 -7.23 -4.15
CA GLY A 169 9.12 -6.15 -4.55
C GLY A 169 8.89 -5.18 -3.39
N GLU A 170 8.85 -3.89 -3.69
CA GLU A 170 8.51 -2.84 -2.75
C GLU A 170 7.10 -2.32 -3.04
N ARG A 171 6.31 -2.10 -1.98
CA ARG A 171 5.00 -1.46 -2.10
C ARG A 171 4.75 -0.50 -0.95
N THR A 172 4.22 0.67 -1.27
CA THR A 172 3.72 1.63 -0.29
C THR A 172 2.32 1.23 0.10
N THR A 173 2.15 0.87 1.36
CA THR A 173 0.87 0.44 1.92
C THR A 173 0.36 1.45 2.92
N SER A 174 -0.96 1.59 2.96
CA SER A 174 -1.68 2.32 3.99
C SER A 174 -2.42 1.32 4.85
N LEU A 175 -2.32 1.43 6.16
CA LEU A 175 -3.02 0.56 7.11
C LEU A 175 -3.84 1.42 8.06
N LEU A 176 -5.11 1.06 8.22
CA LEU A 176 -5.94 1.46 9.34
C LEU A 176 -6.31 0.19 10.13
N ALA A 177 -5.81 0.09 11.36
CA ALA A 177 -6.19 -0.94 12.31
C ALA A 177 -7.27 -0.38 13.24
N TRP A 178 -8.46 -0.97 13.23
CA TRP A 178 -9.59 -0.53 14.04
C TRP A 178 -9.88 -1.53 15.15
N PHE A 179 -9.87 -1.06 16.38
CA PHE A 179 -10.12 -1.85 17.58
C PHE A 179 -11.54 -1.56 18.07
N SER A 180 -12.36 -2.60 18.07
CA SER A 180 -13.77 -2.49 18.43
C SER A 180 -14.19 -3.65 19.32
N SER A 181 -15.33 -3.53 20.00
CA SER A 181 -15.86 -4.65 20.74
C SER A 181 -16.35 -5.77 19.80
N PRO A 182 -16.31 -7.05 20.21
CA PRO A 182 -16.76 -8.16 19.38
C PRO A 182 -18.17 -7.97 18.81
N ARG A 183 -19.07 -7.33 19.59
CA ARG A 183 -20.45 -7.02 19.20
C ARG A 183 -20.54 -6.02 18.05
N THR A 184 -19.63 -5.04 18.00
CA THR A 184 -19.67 -3.93 17.03
C THR A 184 -18.76 -4.15 15.83
N ALA A 185 -17.88 -5.16 15.87
CA ALA A 185 -16.90 -5.45 14.82
C ALA A 185 -17.53 -5.68 13.43
N GLY A 186 -18.65 -6.41 13.33
CA GLY A 186 -19.35 -6.64 12.06
C GLY A 186 -19.87 -5.34 11.42
N PRO A 187 -20.70 -4.56 12.14
CA PRO A 187 -21.16 -3.26 11.66
C PRO A 187 -20.04 -2.29 11.29
N TRP A 188 -18.94 -2.27 12.05
CA TRP A 188 -17.76 -1.45 11.72
C TRP A 188 -17.08 -1.90 10.43
N LEU A 189 -16.98 -3.21 10.16
CA LEU A 189 -16.43 -3.72 8.92
C LEU A 189 -17.26 -3.25 7.70
N ASP A 190 -18.59 -3.34 7.80
CA ASP A 190 -19.49 -2.88 6.73
C ASP A 190 -19.46 -1.34 6.56
N TYR A 191 -19.29 -0.61 7.66
CA TYR A 191 -19.09 0.84 7.64
C TYR A 191 -17.81 1.21 6.89
N TRP A 192 -16.68 0.60 7.26
CA TRP A 192 -15.39 0.86 6.60
C TRP A 192 -15.42 0.46 5.14
N LEU A 193 -16.05 -0.66 4.78
CA LEU A 193 -16.24 -1.05 3.38
C LEU A 193 -16.89 0.07 2.56
N ARG A 194 -18.01 0.61 3.06
CA ARG A 194 -18.74 1.69 2.38
C ARG A 194 -17.91 2.97 2.29
N GLN A 195 -17.27 3.37 3.39
CA GLN A 195 -16.44 4.57 3.42
C GLN A 195 -15.24 4.47 2.46
N ARG A 196 -14.52 3.34 2.48
CA ARG A 196 -13.35 3.12 1.61
C ARG A 196 -13.75 3.03 0.14
N LEU A 197 -14.83 2.32 -0.19
CA LEU A 197 -15.32 2.24 -1.57
C LEU A 197 -15.79 3.61 -2.09
N GLN A 198 -16.50 4.38 -1.26
CA GLN A 198 -16.91 5.75 -1.60
C GLN A 198 -15.69 6.65 -1.81
N TRP A 199 -14.67 6.52 -0.97
CA TRP A 199 -13.43 7.30 -1.08
C TRP A 199 -12.69 7.03 -2.40
N TRP A 200 -12.52 5.76 -2.80
CA TRP A 200 -11.91 5.45 -4.10
C TRP A 200 -12.70 6.00 -5.28
N ARG A 201 -14.04 5.89 -5.23
CA ARG A 201 -14.93 6.41 -6.28
C ARG A 201 -14.96 7.93 -6.38
N LYS A 202 -14.73 8.65 -5.27
CA LYS A 202 -14.76 10.11 -5.21
C LYS A 202 -13.80 10.77 -6.20
N PHE A 203 -12.60 10.19 -6.39
CA PHE A 203 -11.57 10.76 -7.26
C PHE A 203 -11.55 10.16 -8.66
N ALA A 204 -12.43 9.19 -8.93
CA ALA A 204 -12.49 8.49 -10.20
C ALA A 204 -13.34 9.26 -11.22
N VAL A 205 -12.90 9.27 -12.48
CA VAL A 205 -13.69 9.63 -13.65
C VAL A 205 -14.72 8.53 -13.94
N GLY A 206 -14.30 7.26 -13.85
CA GLY A 206 -15.15 6.08 -14.03
C GLY A 206 -15.37 5.32 -12.72
N PRO A 207 -16.26 5.79 -11.81
CA PRO A 207 -16.45 5.17 -10.49
C PRO A 207 -16.95 3.70 -10.55
N SER A 208 -17.51 3.28 -11.69
CA SER A 208 -17.91 1.89 -11.95
C SER A 208 -16.74 0.91 -12.03
N ASN A 209 -15.52 1.39 -12.33
CA ASN A 209 -14.33 0.55 -12.40
C ASN A 209 -13.88 0.06 -11.01
N PHE A 210 -14.37 0.69 -9.94
CA PHE A 210 -14.12 0.30 -8.57
C PHE A 210 -15.27 -0.57 -8.05
N SER A 211 -14.94 -1.82 -7.72
CA SER A 211 -15.87 -2.82 -7.21
C SER A 211 -15.39 -3.42 -5.89
N SER A 212 -16.28 -4.13 -5.20
CA SER A 212 -15.98 -4.86 -3.98
C SER A 212 -16.39 -6.31 -4.13
N SER A 213 -15.59 -7.24 -3.63
CA SER A 213 -15.96 -8.64 -3.47
C SER A 213 -15.81 -9.05 -2.00
N ASP A 214 -16.72 -9.87 -1.51
CA ASP A 214 -16.58 -10.56 -0.25
C ASP A 214 -15.64 -11.77 -0.39
N PHE A 215 -14.96 -12.11 0.70
CA PHE A 215 -14.25 -13.37 0.83
C PHE A 215 -14.28 -13.82 2.28
N GLN A 216 -14.02 -15.11 2.48
CA GLN A 216 -13.80 -15.67 3.80
C GLN A 216 -12.37 -16.20 3.84
N ASP A 217 -11.68 -15.93 4.95
CA ASP A 217 -10.35 -16.50 5.20
C ASP A 217 -10.45 -18.01 5.47
N GLU A 218 -9.31 -18.70 5.49
CA GLU A 218 -9.26 -20.13 5.83
C GLU A 218 -9.85 -20.43 7.22
N GLU A 219 -9.78 -19.45 8.14
CA GLU A 219 -10.40 -19.51 9.46
C GLU A 219 -11.90 -19.09 9.46
N GLY A 220 -12.53 -18.96 8.30
CA GLY A 220 -13.95 -18.58 8.15
C GLY A 220 -14.26 -17.11 8.47
N ARG A 221 -13.24 -16.27 8.61
CA ARG A 221 -13.42 -14.86 8.97
C ARG A 221 -13.82 -14.05 7.74
N ARG A 222 -14.83 -13.19 7.91
CA ARG A 222 -15.32 -12.32 6.83
C ARG A 222 -14.31 -11.22 6.52
N GLY A 223 -14.08 -11.01 5.23
CA GLY A 223 -13.32 -9.90 4.69
C GLY A 223 -13.89 -9.41 3.37
N PHE A 224 -13.42 -8.25 2.94
CA PHE A 224 -13.76 -7.65 1.66
C PHE A 224 -12.50 -7.24 0.91
N LYS A 225 -12.50 -7.43 -0.40
CA LYS A 225 -11.46 -6.91 -1.29
C LYS A 225 -12.08 -5.82 -2.14
N LEU A 226 -11.43 -4.69 -2.22
CA LEU A 226 -11.72 -3.65 -3.19
C LEU A 226 -10.83 -3.86 -4.40
N HIS A 227 -11.45 -3.83 -5.58
CA HIS A 227 -10.78 -4.07 -6.84
C HIS A 227 -10.93 -2.89 -7.77
N TYR A 228 -9.93 -2.72 -8.63
CA TYR A 228 -10.02 -1.87 -9.80
C TYR A 228 -10.01 -2.73 -11.07
N HIS A 229 -10.88 -2.42 -12.01
CA HIS A 229 -10.96 -3.10 -13.30
C HIS A 229 -9.92 -2.53 -14.28
N PHE A 230 -8.76 -3.19 -14.38
CA PHE A 230 -7.76 -2.89 -15.40
C PHE A 230 -8.14 -3.52 -16.75
N PRO A 231 -7.58 -3.04 -17.87
CA PRO A 231 -7.87 -3.61 -19.20
C PRO A 231 -7.54 -5.10 -19.37
N TRP A 232 -6.70 -5.67 -18.50
CA TRP A 232 -6.35 -7.10 -18.50
C TRP A 232 -7.06 -7.91 -17.43
N GLY A 233 -7.82 -7.28 -16.51
CA GLY A 233 -8.48 -7.98 -15.41
C GLY A 233 -8.66 -7.14 -14.16
N THR A 234 -9.35 -7.70 -13.17
CA THR A 234 -9.56 -7.07 -11.86
C THR A 234 -8.37 -7.29 -10.95
N GLU A 235 -7.83 -6.21 -10.40
CA GLU A 235 -6.74 -6.27 -9.42
C GLU A 235 -7.19 -5.71 -8.08
N THR A 236 -6.76 -6.35 -6.99
CA THR A 236 -7.05 -5.87 -5.64
C THR A 236 -6.18 -4.66 -5.30
N ILE A 237 -6.84 -3.59 -4.88
CA ILE A 237 -6.22 -2.33 -4.44
C ILE A 237 -6.22 -2.19 -2.93
N GLU A 238 -7.25 -2.68 -2.24
CA GLU A 238 -7.40 -2.55 -0.79
C GLU A 238 -8.11 -3.80 -0.25
N THR A 239 -7.73 -4.24 0.94
CA THR A 239 -8.27 -5.42 1.60
C THR A 239 -8.69 -5.07 3.01
N LEU A 240 -9.93 -5.42 3.35
CA LEU A 240 -10.51 -5.28 4.66
C LEU A 240 -10.68 -6.68 5.26
N LYS A 241 -10.17 -6.93 6.45
CA LYS A 241 -10.30 -8.22 7.14
C LYS A 241 -10.73 -8.03 8.59
N ASN A 242 -11.62 -8.89 9.06
CA ASN A 242 -11.86 -9.06 10.48
C ASN A 242 -10.90 -10.10 11.04
N LEU A 243 -9.95 -9.66 11.86
CA LEU A 243 -8.91 -10.49 12.44
C LEU A 243 -9.25 -10.99 13.85
N GLY A 244 -10.39 -10.61 14.42
CA GLY A 244 -10.74 -11.04 15.78
C GLY A 244 -9.69 -10.63 16.81
N ASP A 245 -9.43 -11.50 17.80
CA ASP A 245 -8.48 -11.28 18.89
C ASP A 245 -7.17 -12.09 18.76
N THR A 246 -7.07 -12.99 17.77
CA THR A 246 -5.96 -13.96 17.68
C THR A 246 -4.60 -13.31 17.54
N GLU A 247 -4.45 -12.35 16.63
CA GLU A 247 -3.19 -11.64 16.38
C GLU A 247 -2.71 -10.88 17.63
N LEU A 248 -3.66 -10.26 18.35
CA LEU A 248 -3.36 -9.51 19.55
C LEU A 248 -2.95 -10.43 20.71
N LEU A 249 -3.61 -11.58 20.84
CA LEU A 249 -3.28 -12.60 21.85
C LEU A 249 -1.93 -13.28 21.58
N GLN A 250 -1.56 -13.47 20.30
CA GLN A 250 -0.26 -14.02 19.91
C GLN A 250 0.89 -13.07 20.24
N LEU A 251 0.68 -11.75 20.09
CA LEU A 251 1.71 -10.75 20.38
C LEU A 251 1.94 -10.50 21.87
N TYR A 252 0.92 -10.71 22.71
CA TYR A 252 1.00 -10.48 24.16
C TYR A 252 0.66 -11.75 24.95
N PRO A 253 1.49 -12.82 24.85
CA PRO A 253 1.27 -14.04 25.63
C PRO A 253 1.37 -13.73 27.12
N GLY A 254 0.28 -13.95 27.87
CA GLY A 254 0.25 -13.79 29.33
C GLY A 254 -0.17 -12.41 29.85
N GLU A 255 -0.26 -11.37 29.02
CA GLU A 255 -0.61 -10.00 29.45
C GLU A 255 -2.05 -9.58 29.13
N LYS A 256 -3.01 -10.53 29.18
CA LYS A 256 -4.41 -10.30 28.77
C LYS A 256 -5.09 -9.13 29.50
N LEU A 257 -4.72 -8.86 30.75
CA LEU A 257 -5.29 -7.76 31.54
C LEU A 257 -4.94 -6.37 30.99
N LYS A 258 -3.77 -6.22 30.36
CA LYS A 258 -3.36 -4.94 29.74
C LYS A 258 -4.11 -4.67 28.45
N LEU A 259 -4.59 -5.73 27.78
CA LEU A 259 -5.30 -5.62 26.50
C LEU A 259 -6.76 -5.16 26.62
N LEU A 260 -7.32 -5.22 27.84
CA LEU A 260 -8.73 -4.94 28.10
C LEU A 260 -9.07 -3.46 27.83
N GLY A 261 -9.94 -3.25 26.84
CA GLY A 261 -10.58 -1.97 26.58
C GLY A 261 -11.98 -1.88 27.18
N ARG A 262 -12.42 -0.66 27.48
CA ARG A 262 -13.73 -0.31 28.03
C ARG A 262 -14.72 -0.09 26.89
N ASP A 263 -15.72 -0.97 26.81
CA ASP A 263 -16.94 -0.78 26.02
C ASP A 263 -18.08 -0.40 26.99
N GLY A 264 -18.24 0.92 27.20
CA GLY A 264 -19.14 1.46 28.22
C GLY A 264 -18.69 1.09 29.64
N ARG A 265 -19.43 0.18 30.29
CA ARG A 265 -19.15 -0.30 31.66
C ARG A 265 -18.38 -1.63 31.69
N LYS A 266 -18.25 -2.31 30.56
CA LYS A 266 -17.63 -3.65 30.48
C LYS A 266 -16.21 -3.54 29.94
N ASN A 267 -15.32 -4.36 30.49
CA ASN A 267 -13.98 -4.54 29.95
C ASN A 267 -13.98 -5.74 29.01
N VAL A 268 -13.50 -5.55 27.78
CA VAL A 268 -13.49 -6.57 26.73
C VAL A 268 -12.14 -6.57 26.02
N ILE A 269 -11.74 -7.73 25.51
CA ILE A 269 -10.64 -7.83 24.55
C ILE A 269 -11.20 -7.37 23.20
N PRO A 270 -10.58 -6.39 22.52
CA PRO A 270 -11.10 -5.89 21.26
C PRO A 270 -10.92 -6.93 20.14
N HIS A 271 -11.81 -6.85 19.16
CA HIS A 271 -11.57 -7.41 17.85
C HIS A 271 -10.86 -6.38 16.99
N VAL A 272 -9.83 -6.84 16.27
CA VAL A 272 -9.05 -6.06 15.32
C VAL A 272 -9.67 -6.19 13.94
N LEU A 273 -10.01 -5.07 13.33
CA LEU A 273 -10.28 -4.98 11.89
C LEU A 273 -9.07 -4.35 11.22
N SER A 274 -8.55 -4.97 10.15
CA SER A 274 -7.48 -4.39 9.36
C SER A 274 -8.02 -3.90 8.02
N VAL A 275 -7.66 -2.67 7.67
CA VAL A 275 -7.96 -2.05 6.38
C VAL A 275 -6.63 -1.69 5.75
N THR A 276 -6.18 -2.52 4.80
CA THR A 276 -4.86 -2.41 4.16
C THR A 276 -5.00 -2.05 2.69
N GLY A 277 -4.57 -0.85 2.31
CA GLY A 277 -4.54 -0.34 0.95
C GLY A 277 -3.13 -0.40 0.34
N ASN A 278 -3.05 -0.69 -0.96
CA ASN A 278 -1.84 -0.55 -1.77
C ASN A 278 -1.92 0.78 -2.54
N LEU A 279 -1.17 1.78 -2.07
CA LEU A 279 -1.19 3.12 -2.65
C LEU A 279 -0.55 3.14 -4.04
N ASP A 280 0.47 2.32 -4.28
CA ASP A 280 1.13 2.26 -5.59
C ASP A 280 0.17 1.71 -6.65
N ARG A 281 -0.58 0.64 -6.35
CA ARG A 281 -1.66 0.15 -7.23
C ARG A 281 -2.79 1.16 -7.39
N GLY A 282 -3.11 1.91 -6.34
CA GLY A 282 -4.07 3.02 -6.41
C GLY A 282 -3.64 4.12 -7.37
N VAL A 283 -2.36 4.49 -7.37
CA VAL A 283 -1.77 5.44 -8.33
C VAL A 283 -1.90 4.91 -9.75
N LEU A 284 -1.56 3.64 -9.97
CA LEU A 284 -1.74 3.01 -11.29
C LEU A 284 -3.21 3.04 -11.72
N ALA A 285 -4.14 2.65 -10.84
CA ALA A 285 -5.58 2.68 -11.11
C ALA A 285 -6.05 4.07 -11.57
N TYR A 286 -5.68 5.14 -10.87
CA TYR A 286 -6.05 6.50 -11.27
C TYR A 286 -5.37 6.97 -12.56
N LEU A 287 -4.14 6.54 -12.84
CA LEU A 287 -3.51 6.82 -14.13
C LEU A 287 -4.29 6.18 -15.28
N PHE A 288 -4.72 4.92 -15.11
CA PHE A 288 -5.57 4.21 -16.07
C PHE A 288 -6.94 4.86 -16.24
N ASP A 289 -7.60 5.21 -15.13
CA ASP A 289 -8.92 5.82 -15.13
C ASP A 289 -8.93 7.22 -15.77
N SER A 290 -7.82 7.94 -15.64
CA SER A 290 -7.69 9.31 -16.16
C SER A 290 -7.45 9.40 -17.67
N LEU A 291 -7.01 8.32 -18.34
CA LEU A 291 -6.62 8.37 -19.74
C LEU A 291 -7.83 8.57 -20.64
N GLN A 292 -7.83 9.67 -21.41
CA GLN A 292 -8.80 9.93 -22.46
C GLN A 292 -8.13 10.26 -23.78
N LEU A 293 -8.65 9.66 -24.86
CA LEU A 293 -8.29 9.97 -26.23
C LEU A 293 -9.29 11.01 -26.75
N VAL A 294 -8.83 12.23 -26.97
CA VAL A 294 -9.65 13.33 -27.50
C VAL A 294 -9.25 13.57 -28.95
N GLU A 295 -10.21 13.53 -29.86
CA GLU A 295 -9.97 13.90 -31.26
C GLU A 295 -9.79 15.42 -31.37
N ASN A 296 -8.78 15.85 -32.12
CA ASN A 296 -8.46 17.26 -32.25
C ASN A 296 -9.26 17.87 -33.42
N PRO A 297 -10.22 18.79 -33.18
CA PRO A 297 -11.08 19.32 -34.24
C PRO A 297 -10.37 20.33 -35.16
N LEU A 298 -9.16 20.80 -34.78
CA LEU A 298 -8.48 21.93 -35.44
C LEU A 298 -7.58 21.52 -36.63
N THR A 299 -7.30 20.23 -36.84
CA THR A 299 -6.40 19.76 -37.90
C THR A 299 -7.15 18.90 -38.91
N ALA A 300 -7.54 19.50 -40.04
CA ALA A 300 -8.17 18.83 -41.18
C ALA A 300 -7.27 17.78 -41.91
N LYS A 301 -6.03 17.57 -41.44
CA LYS A 301 -5.12 16.52 -41.93
C LYS A 301 -4.93 15.45 -40.86
N LYS A 302 -5.45 14.24 -41.15
CA LYS A 302 -5.24 12.94 -40.47
C LYS A 302 -5.42 12.94 -38.93
N LYS A 303 -6.59 12.50 -38.46
CA LYS A 303 -6.86 11.82 -37.16
C LYS A 303 -5.78 11.98 -36.07
N SER A 304 -5.43 13.22 -35.67
CA SER A 304 -4.47 13.41 -34.59
C SER A 304 -5.24 13.27 -33.27
N GLN A 305 -5.13 12.11 -32.62
CA GLN A 305 -5.69 11.90 -31.29
C GLN A 305 -4.77 12.55 -30.26
N ARG A 306 -5.32 13.47 -29.46
CA ARG A 306 -4.63 14.05 -28.31
C ARG A 306 -4.90 13.17 -27.09
N LYS A 307 -3.83 12.75 -26.44
CA LYS A 307 -3.89 12.00 -25.18
C LYS A 307 -3.95 13.00 -24.02
N VAL A 308 -4.96 12.87 -23.16
CA VAL A 308 -5.14 13.71 -21.97
C VAL A 308 -5.33 12.83 -20.74
N LEU A 309 -4.64 13.15 -19.64
CA LEU A 309 -4.85 12.53 -18.34
C LEU A 309 -5.74 13.44 -17.50
N LYS A 310 -7.01 13.08 -17.34
CA LYS A 310 -8.00 13.80 -16.52
C LYS A 310 -7.95 13.33 -15.06
N LEU A 311 -6.86 13.67 -14.38
CA LEU A 311 -6.73 13.42 -12.94
C LEU A 311 -7.64 14.37 -12.16
N HIS A 312 -8.20 13.90 -11.04
CA HIS A 312 -8.94 14.76 -10.13
C HIS A 312 -8.06 15.93 -9.64
N PRO A 313 -8.58 17.17 -9.53
CA PRO A 313 -7.79 18.35 -9.16
C PRO A 313 -6.98 18.18 -7.87
N CYS A 314 -7.51 17.49 -6.85
CA CYS A 314 -6.77 17.20 -5.61
C CYS A 314 -5.56 16.27 -5.84
N LEU A 315 -5.65 15.32 -6.77
CA LEU A 315 -4.61 14.32 -7.02
C LEU A 315 -3.56 14.80 -8.04
N ALA A 316 -3.95 15.68 -8.97
CA ALA A 316 -3.08 16.15 -10.04
C ALA A 316 -1.71 16.66 -9.50
N PRO A 317 -0.57 16.15 -9.98
CA PRO A 317 0.74 16.49 -9.43
C PRO A 317 1.14 17.94 -9.70
N LEU A 318 0.75 18.48 -10.84
CA LEU A 318 0.92 19.89 -11.21
C LEU A 318 -0.46 20.53 -11.28
N LYS A 319 -0.66 21.64 -10.58
CA LYS A 319 -1.93 22.36 -10.53
C LYS A 319 -2.04 23.41 -11.63
N VAL A 320 -0.96 24.14 -11.86
CA VAL A 320 -0.89 25.24 -12.82
C VAL A 320 0.47 25.20 -13.51
N ALA A 321 0.48 25.45 -14.82
CA ALA A 321 1.68 25.73 -15.57
C ALA A 321 1.62 27.20 -16.02
N LEU A 322 2.64 27.97 -15.65
CA LEU A 322 2.80 29.36 -16.08
C LEU A 322 3.81 29.39 -17.23
N ASP A 323 3.42 29.99 -18.34
CA ASP A 323 4.31 30.23 -19.48
C ASP A 323 4.32 31.72 -19.80
N VAL A 324 5.51 32.22 -20.16
CA VAL A 324 5.73 33.64 -20.48
C VAL A 324 5.76 33.79 -21.99
N GLY A 325 4.74 34.44 -22.54
CA GLY A 325 4.69 34.75 -23.95
C GLY A 325 5.82 35.71 -24.37
N LYS A 326 6.40 35.51 -25.55
CA LYS A 326 7.29 36.51 -26.15
C LYS A 326 6.44 37.66 -26.72
N GLY A 327 6.43 38.79 -26.03
CA GLY A 327 5.78 40.04 -26.43
C GLY A 327 6.35 41.24 -25.65
N PRO A 328 6.10 42.49 -26.09
CA PRO A 328 6.58 43.70 -25.41
C PRO A 328 5.94 43.91 -24.02
N THR A 329 4.76 43.31 -23.79
CA THR A 329 4.15 43.15 -22.48
C THR A 329 4.35 41.71 -22.01
N THR A 330 4.96 41.52 -20.84
CA THR A 330 5.04 40.22 -20.16
C THR A 330 3.66 39.82 -19.65
N GLU A 331 2.85 39.26 -20.53
CA GLU A 331 1.58 38.64 -20.15
C GLU A 331 1.84 37.21 -19.69
N LEU A 332 1.60 36.95 -18.40
CA LEU A 332 1.57 35.60 -17.85
C LEU A 332 0.35 34.87 -18.41
N ARG A 333 0.55 33.73 -19.07
CA ARG A 333 -0.54 32.87 -19.53
C ARG A 333 -0.60 31.62 -18.68
N GLN A 334 -1.79 31.32 -18.14
CA GLN A 334 -2.08 30.03 -17.53
C GLN A 334 -2.31 29.00 -18.65
N VAL A 335 -1.49 27.95 -18.69
CA VAL A 335 -1.47 26.95 -19.78
C VAL A 335 -2.32 25.72 -19.45
N CYS A 336 -2.71 25.53 -18.19
CA CYS A 336 -3.45 24.35 -17.72
C CYS A 336 -4.55 24.71 -16.73
#